data_AF-A0A6G1R637-F1
#
_entry.id   AF-A0A6G1R637-F1
#
_cell.length_a   1.000
_cell.length_b   1.000
_cell.length_c   1.000
_cell.angle_alpha   90.00
_cell.angle_beta   90.00
_cell.angle_gamma   90.00
#
_symmetry.space_group_name_H-M   'P 1'
#
loop_
_entity.id
_entity.type
_entity.pdbx_description
1 polymer ?
#
loop_
_entity_poly.entity_id
_entity_poly.type
_entity_poly.pdbx_seq_one_letter_code
_entity_poly.pdbx_strand_id
1 'polypeptide(L)'
;FSPACIAAMRARYARCPGLRWAIMDIRALAFPDASFDVVLEKGTLDVLMVEETDPWDVSPQATAAMHRVLAEVSRVLRPGGCFISITFAQPHFRKPHYAQEDFGWSLRHTACGDAGTFHYFLYIMRKGQPLDPSDLALGRRLHQPPPPPAP
;
A
#
# COMPACT_ATOMS: atom_id res chain seq x y z
N PHE A 1 -7.46 -7.38 -11.92
CA PHE A 1 -6.89 -8.74 -11.72
C PHE A 1 -6.65 -9.41 -13.06
N SER A 2 -5.70 -10.37 -13.18
CA SER A 2 -5.36 -11.01 -14.47
C SER A 2 -5.41 -12.55 -14.37
N PRO A 3 -6.48 -13.20 -14.87
CA PRO A 3 -6.59 -14.66 -14.90
C PRO A 3 -5.45 -15.34 -15.68
N ALA A 4 -5.03 -14.74 -16.80
CA ALA A 4 -3.96 -15.27 -17.64
C ALA A 4 -2.62 -15.31 -16.90
N CYS A 5 -2.27 -14.24 -16.18
CA CYS A 5 -1.04 -14.20 -15.39
C CYS A 5 -1.05 -15.25 -14.27
N ILE A 6 -2.18 -15.39 -13.57
CA ILE A 6 -2.33 -16.40 -12.51
C ILE A 6 -2.20 -17.83 -13.07
N ALA A 7 -2.81 -18.12 -14.22
CA ALA A 7 -2.65 -19.43 -14.87
C ALA A 7 -1.19 -19.71 -15.26
N ALA A 8 -0.50 -18.71 -15.82
CA ALA A 8 0.92 -18.83 -16.18
C ALA A 8 1.81 -19.07 -14.94
N MET A 9 1.56 -18.36 -13.83
CA MET A 9 2.33 -18.55 -12.59
C MET A 9 2.07 -19.91 -11.94
N ARG A 10 0.82 -20.40 -11.94
CA ARG A 10 0.49 -21.77 -11.49
C ARG A 10 1.26 -22.82 -12.27
N ALA A 11 1.31 -22.70 -13.60
CA ALA A 11 2.05 -23.64 -14.44
C ALA A 11 3.56 -23.55 -14.20
N ARG A 12 4.11 -22.32 -14.15
CA ARG A 12 5.55 -22.08 -13.93
C ARG A 12 6.05 -22.65 -12.61
N TYR A 13 5.25 -22.52 -11.54
CA TYR A 13 5.63 -22.93 -10.18
C TYR A 13 4.85 -24.17 -9.69
N ALA A 14 4.40 -25.04 -10.60
CA ALA A 14 3.63 -26.24 -10.27
C ALA A 14 4.36 -27.22 -9.32
N ARG A 15 5.69 -27.15 -9.28
CA ARG A 15 6.55 -27.99 -8.40
C ARG A 15 6.89 -27.32 -7.06
N CYS A 16 6.28 -26.18 -6.75
CA CYS A 16 6.48 -25.44 -5.50
C CYS A 16 5.19 -25.49 -4.66
N PRO A 17 4.91 -26.60 -3.96
CA PRO A 17 3.60 -26.83 -3.32
C PRO A 17 3.23 -25.81 -2.23
N GLY A 18 4.21 -25.07 -1.70
CA GLY A 18 3.97 -23.98 -0.75
C GLY A 18 3.38 -22.71 -1.38
N LEU A 19 3.45 -22.56 -2.71
CA LEU A 19 2.93 -21.38 -3.41
C LEU A 19 1.49 -21.60 -3.86
N ARG A 20 0.60 -20.73 -3.40
CA ARG A 20 -0.80 -20.69 -3.83
C ARG A 20 -1.05 -19.43 -4.64
N TRP A 21 -1.65 -19.61 -5.80
CA TRP A 21 -2.00 -18.52 -6.70
C TRP A 21 -3.50 -18.40 -6.78
N ALA A 22 -4.05 -17.20 -6.62
CA ALA A 22 -5.48 -16.94 -6.67
C ALA A 22 -5.76 -15.72 -7.57
N ILE A 23 -6.86 -15.78 -8.30
CA ILE A 23 -7.38 -14.61 -9.02
C ILE A 23 -8.20 -13.82 -8.01
N MET A 24 -7.81 -12.56 -7.76
CA MET A 24 -8.45 -11.74 -6.76
C MET A 24 -8.30 -10.26 -7.10
N ASP A 25 -9.33 -9.46 -6.80
CA ASP A 25 -9.24 -8.01 -6.78
C ASP A 25 -8.64 -7.56 -5.46
N ILE A 26 -7.57 -6.76 -5.50
CA ILE A 26 -6.89 -6.26 -4.29
C ILE A 26 -7.77 -5.35 -3.43
N ARG A 27 -8.86 -4.81 -4.00
CA ARG A 27 -9.85 -3.99 -3.29
C ARG A 27 -10.84 -4.83 -2.49
N ALA A 28 -10.84 -6.15 -2.67
CA ALA A 28 -11.73 -7.10 -2.00
C ALA A 28 -11.03 -8.47 -1.88
N LEU A 29 -10.18 -8.61 -0.86
CA LEU A 29 -9.45 -9.83 -0.59
C LEU A 29 -10.39 -10.89 -0.01
N ALA A 30 -10.63 -11.96 -0.75
CA ALA A 30 -11.50 -13.07 -0.34
C ALA A 30 -10.81 -14.02 0.69
N PHE A 31 -10.23 -13.44 1.73
CA PHE A 31 -9.64 -14.13 2.87
C PHE A 31 -10.29 -13.65 4.17
N PRO A 32 -10.44 -14.52 5.18
CA PRO A 32 -10.87 -14.10 6.52
C PRO A 32 -9.94 -13.05 7.13
N ASP A 33 -10.46 -12.34 8.12
CA ASP A 33 -9.67 -11.43 8.94
C ASP A 33 -8.51 -12.16 9.62
N ALA A 34 -7.40 -11.44 9.84
CA ALA A 34 -6.23 -11.98 10.53
C ALA A 34 -5.62 -13.28 9.94
N SER A 35 -5.79 -13.51 8.64
CA SER A 35 -5.28 -14.71 7.95
C SER A 35 -3.76 -14.72 7.72
N PHE A 36 -3.09 -13.57 7.67
CA PHE A 36 -1.68 -13.49 7.27
C PHE A 36 -0.79 -12.81 8.32
N ASP A 37 0.44 -13.33 8.45
CA ASP A 37 1.53 -12.68 9.19
C ASP A 37 2.07 -11.46 8.46
N VAL A 38 2.25 -11.62 7.14
CA VAL A 38 2.92 -10.66 6.28
C VAL A 38 2.12 -10.51 4.99
N VAL A 39 1.91 -9.26 4.59
CA VAL A 39 1.42 -8.90 3.25
C VAL A 39 2.54 -8.14 2.56
N LEU A 40 2.82 -8.51 1.31
CA LEU A 40 3.82 -7.87 0.48
C LEU A 40 3.17 -7.38 -0.81
N GLU A 41 3.43 -6.14 -1.17
CA GLU A 41 3.13 -5.63 -2.51
C GLU A 41 4.35 -4.91 -3.08
N LYS A 42 4.54 -5.02 -4.39
CA LYS A 42 5.58 -4.28 -5.11
C LYS A 42 5.00 -3.69 -6.38
N GLY A 43 4.93 -2.36 -6.43
CA GLY A 43 4.40 -1.58 -7.56
C GLY A 43 2.91 -1.80 -7.84
N THR A 44 2.20 -2.53 -6.98
CA THR A 44 0.79 -2.88 -7.21
C THR A 44 -0.09 -1.67 -6.91
N LEU A 45 0.23 -0.94 -5.84
CA LEU A 45 -0.50 0.26 -5.44
C LEU A 45 -0.25 1.44 -6.39
N ASP A 46 0.86 1.45 -7.13
CA ASP A 46 1.19 2.50 -8.10
C ASP A 46 0.18 2.53 -9.26
N VAL A 47 -0.38 1.37 -9.62
CA VAL A 47 -1.41 1.24 -10.66
C VAL A 47 -2.68 2.01 -10.31
N LEU A 48 -2.98 2.20 -9.01
CA LEU A 48 -4.15 2.95 -8.57
C LEU A 48 -4.01 4.46 -8.79
N MET A 49 -2.79 4.94 -9.04
CA MET A 49 -2.46 6.36 -9.20
C MET A 49 -2.00 6.71 -10.62
N VAL A 50 -2.14 5.79 -11.57
CA VAL A 50 -1.58 5.96 -12.94
C VAL A 50 -2.27 7.05 -13.75
N GLU A 51 -3.54 7.35 -13.42
CA GLU A 51 -4.36 8.37 -14.10
C GLU A 51 -4.25 9.76 -13.44
N GLU A 52 -3.55 9.86 -12.31
CA GLU A 52 -3.40 11.11 -11.58
C GLU A 52 -2.40 12.03 -12.29
N THR A 53 -2.83 13.27 -12.56
CA THR A 53 -2.01 14.27 -13.26
C THR A 53 -1.16 15.12 -12.31
N ASP A 54 -1.60 15.27 -11.07
CA ASP A 54 -0.87 15.99 -10.01
C ASP A 54 -0.69 15.06 -8.81
N PRO A 55 0.54 14.68 -8.44
CA PRO A 55 0.79 13.82 -7.28
C PRO A 55 0.52 14.53 -5.94
N TRP A 56 0.33 15.85 -5.93
CA TRP A 56 -0.04 16.64 -4.75
C TRP A 56 -1.56 16.81 -4.59
N ASP A 57 -2.35 16.61 -5.64
CA ASP A 57 -3.81 16.69 -5.65
C ASP A 57 -4.39 15.40 -6.24
N VAL A 58 -4.49 14.38 -5.38
CA VAL A 58 -4.97 13.05 -5.77
C VAL A 58 -6.49 13.03 -5.77
N SER A 59 -7.09 12.57 -6.87
CA SER A 59 -8.53 12.49 -7.03
C SER A 59 -9.21 11.73 -5.88
N PRO A 60 -10.45 12.12 -5.50
CA PRO A 60 -11.22 11.39 -4.49
C PRO A 60 -11.41 9.90 -4.84
N GLN A 61 -11.49 9.59 -6.14
CA GLN A 61 -11.64 8.22 -6.62
C GLN A 61 -10.39 7.37 -6.36
N ALA A 62 -9.21 7.88 -6.70
CA ALA A 62 -7.95 7.18 -6.46
C ALA A 62 -7.65 7.08 -4.96
N THR A 63 -7.90 8.15 -4.20
CA THR A 63 -7.81 8.14 -2.73
C THR A 63 -8.72 7.09 -2.11
N ALA A 64 -9.98 6.99 -2.54
CA ALA A 64 -10.92 5.98 -2.06
C ALA A 64 -10.50 4.55 -2.47
N ALA A 65 -9.99 4.36 -3.69
CA ALA A 65 -9.49 3.07 -4.15
C ALA A 65 -8.28 2.61 -3.33
N MET A 66 -7.30 3.49 -3.11
CA MET A 66 -6.13 3.24 -2.27
C MET A 66 -6.55 2.89 -0.84
N HIS A 67 -7.45 3.68 -0.25
CA HIS A 67 -7.95 3.44 1.10
C HIS A 67 -8.62 2.05 1.21
N ARG A 68 -9.46 1.66 0.23
CA ARG A 68 -10.09 0.33 0.21
C ARG A 68 -9.07 -0.81 0.20
N VAL A 69 -8.02 -0.71 -0.61
CA VAL A 69 -6.97 -1.74 -0.65
C VAL A 69 -6.23 -1.81 0.69
N LEU A 70 -5.85 -0.67 1.26
CA LEU A 70 -5.13 -0.63 2.54
C LEU A 70 -5.99 -1.13 3.70
N ALA A 71 -7.29 -0.85 3.69
CA ALA A 71 -8.24 -1.41 4.66
C ALA A 71 -8.30 -2.95 4.57
N GLU A 72 -8.36 -3.51 3.35
CA GLU A 72 -8.32 -4.95 3.15
C GLU A 72 -7.00 -5.57 3.61
N VAL A 73 -5.86 -4.92 3.34
CA VAL A 73 -4.55 -5.34 3.82
C VAL A 73 -4.50 -5.34 5.35
N SER A 74 -4.96 -4.27 6.00
CA SER A 74 -5.02 -4.23 7.46
C SER A 74 -5.93 -5.35 7.98
N ARG A 75 -7.12 -5.54 7.41
CA ARG A 75 -8.09 -6.55 7.82
C ARG A 75 -7.51 -7.97 7.80
N VAL A 76 -6.87 -8.37 6.70
CA VAL A 76 -6.32 -9.73 6.58
C VAL A 76 -5.03 -9.94 7.38
N LEU A 77 -4.36 -8.88 7.84
CA LEU A 77 -3.21 -8.99 8.73
C LEU A 77 -3.63 -9.34 10.16
N ARG A 78 -2.94 -10.33 10.73
CA ARG A 78 -3.08 -10.65 12.16
C ARG A 78 -2.57 -9.51 13.04
N PRO A 79 -3.02 -9.39 14.30
CA PRO A 79 -2.38 -8.52 15.28
C PRO A 79 -0.87 -8.79 15.35
N GLY A 80 -0.04 -7.74 15.30
CA GLY A 80 1.42 -7.87 15.22
C GLY A 80 1.98 -8.18 13.81
N GLY A 81 1.11 -8.38 12.82
CA GLY A 81 1.50 -8.63 11.43
C GLY A 81 2.16 -7.42 10.74
N CYS A 82 2.77 -7.68 9.59
CA CYS A 82 3.56 -6.69 8.86
C CYS A 82 3.06 -6.50 7.42
N PHE A 83 2.79 -5.27 7.03
CA PHE A 83 2.63 -4.91 5.63
C PHE A 83 3.95 -4.32 5.11
N ILE A 84 4.40 -4.82 3.96
CA ILE A 84 5.58 -4.32 3.25
C ILE A 84 5.15 -3.85 1.87
N SER A 85 5.42 -2.58 1.58
CA SER A 85 5.14 -1.96 0.29
C SER A 85 6.44 -1.48 -0.36
N ILE A 86 6.64 -1.82 -1.63
CA ILE A 86 7.79 -1.39 -2.42
C ILE A 86 7.27 -0.61 -3.63
N THR A 87 7.68 0.65 -3.75
CA THR A 87 7.13 1.58 -4.74
C THR A 87 8.19 2.60 -5.18
N PHE A 88 7.96 3.26 -6.32
CA PHE A 88 8.72 4.46 -6.69
C PHE A 88 8.20 5.74 -6.02
N ALA A 89 7.01 5.70 -5.43
CA ALA A 89 6.40 6.87 -4.81
C ALA A 89 7.18 7.30 -3.57
N GLN A 90 7.57 8.56 -3.56
CA GLN A 90 8.34 9.14 -2.47
C GLN A 90 7.50 9.29 -1.20
N PRO A 91 8.12 9.42 0.00
CA PRO A 91 7.42 9.52 1.28
C PRO A 91 6.37 10.63 1.34
N HIS A 92 6.65 11.79 0.73
CA HIS A 92 5.70 12.91 0.74
C HIS A 92 4.41 12.60 -0.03
N PHE A 93 4.45 11.75 -1.06
CA PHE A 93 3.25 11.31 -1.80
C PHE A 93 2.59 10.10 -1.16
N ARG A 94 3.39 9.12 -0.71
CA ARG A 94 2.84 7.83 -0.31
C ARG A 94 2.44 7.74 1.16
N LYS A 95 3.18 8.39 2.07
CA LYS A 95 2.86 8.33 3.51
C LYS A 95 1.46 8.85 3.84
N PRO A 96 0.91 9.91 3.22
CA PRO A 96 -0.46 10.34 3.48
C PRO A 96 -1.48 9.20 3.34
N HIS A 97 -1.34 8.34 2.33
CA HIS A 97 -2.24 7.20 2.17
C HIS A 97 -2.03 6.11 3.21
N TYR A 98 -0.79 5.84 3.64
CA TYR A 98 -0.49 4.77 4.61
C TYR A 98 -0.77 5.16 6.06
N ALA A 99 -0.65 6.44 6.40
CA ALA A 99 -0.74 6.94 7.77
C ALA A 99 -2.18 7.26 8.20
N GLN A 100 -3.13 6.35 7.94
CA GLN A 100 -4.52 6.48 8.39
C GLN A 100 -4.70 5.74 9.73
N GLU A 101 -5.38 6.37 10.68
CA GLU A 101 -5.58 5.83 12.05
C GLU A 101 -6.29 4.48 12.03
N ASP A 102 -7.30 4.33 11.17
CA ASP A 102 -8.15 3.15 11.07
C ASP A 102 -7.39 1.88 10.69
N PHE A 103 -6.21 2.00 10.07
CA PHE A 103 -5.40 0.84 9.71
C PHE A 103 -4.65 0.26 10.90
N GLY A 104 -4.47 1.03 11.98
CA GLY A 104 -3.91 0.55 13.24
C GLY A 104 -2.49 -0.01 13.13
N TRP A 105 -1.65 0.58 12.29
CA TRP A 105 -0.24 0.18 12.14
C TRP A 105 0.73 1.35 12.32
N SER A 106 1.99 1.04 12.66
CA SER A 106 3.07 2.02 12.55
C SER A 106 3.50 2.21 11.10
N LEU A 107 4.33 3.21 10.83
CA LEU A 107 4.85 3.46 9.48
C LEU A 107 6.34 3.81 9.56
N ARG A 108 7.16 3.07 8.81
CA ARG A 108 8.57 3.38 8.58
C ARG A 108 8.87 3.24 7.10
N HIS A 109 9.88 3.93 6.62
CA HIS A 109 10.36 3.74 5.26
C HIS A 109 11.88 3.83 5.19
N THR A 110 12.44 3.24 4.15
CA THR A 110 13.84 3.42 3.75
C THR A 110 13.93 3.51 2.22
N ALA A 111 14.93 4.23 1.71
CA ALA A 111 15.24 4.22 0.30
C ALA A 111 16.10 2.98 -0.02
N CYS A 112 15.80 2.31 -1.11
CA CYS A 112 16.55 1.19 -1.67
C CYS A 112 17.14 1.59 -3.03
N GLY A 113 18.46 1.54 -3.15
CA GLY A 113 19.21 1.87 -4.37
C GLY A 113 20.54 2.55 -4.03
N ASP A 114 21.54 2.41 -4.90
CA ASP A 114 22.84 3.04 -4.73
C ASP A 114 22.76 4.55 -5.02
N ALA A 115 23.66 5.32 -4.39
CA ALA A 115 23.79 6.75 -4.66
C ALA A 115 24.08 6.99 -6.14
N GLY A 116 23.10 7.52 -6.88
CA GLY A 116 23.18 7.80 -8.32
C GLY A 116 22.21 7.01 -9.21
N THR A 117 21.38 6.12 -8.65
CA THR A 117 20.36 5.36 -9.41
C THR A 117 18.94 5.64 -8.90
N PHE A 118 17.92 5.36 -9.73
CA PHE A 118 16.51 5.54 -9.39
C PHE A 118 16.18 4.81 -8.07
N HIS A 119 15.69 5.56 -7.08
CA HIS A 119 15.39 5.02 -5.76
C HIS A 119 14.00 4.36 -5.73
N TYR A 120 13.96 3.11 -5.28
CA TYR A 120 12.72 2.53 -4.76
C TYR A 120 12.59 2.90 -3.28
N PHE A 121 11.37 3.01 -2.80
CA PHE A 121 11.06 3.20 -1.39
C PHE A 121 10.42 1.94 -0.83
N LEU A 122 10.99 1.43 0.25
CA LEU A 122 10.47 0.32 1.02
C LEU A 122 9.76 0.87 2.25
N TYR A 123 8.46 0.67 2.33
CA TYR A 123 7.63 1.01 3.48
C TYR A 123 7.33 -0.25 4.30
N ILE A 124 7.47 -0.13 5.61
CA ILE A 124 7.24 -1.21 6.58
C ILE A 124 6.21 -0.68 7.58
N MET A 125 5.06 -1.36 7.64
CA MET A 125 3.96 -1.04 8.55
C MET A 125 3.68 -2.22 9.46
N ARG A 126 3.68 -1.99 10.78
CA ARG A 126 3.46 -3.05 11.79
C ARG A 126 2.14 -2.84 12.50
N LYS A 127 1.21 -3.80 12.34
CA LYS A 127 -0.13 -3.73 12.94
C LYS A 127 -0.06 -3.83 14.46
N GLY A 128 -0.79 -2.97 15.15
CA GLY A 128 -0.80 -2.84 16.61
C GLY A 128 0.28 -1.92 17.18
N GLN A 129 1.11 -1.29 16.35
CA GLN A 129 2.07 -0.27 16.78
C GLN A 129 1.56 1.13 16.43
N PRO A 130 1.87 2.17 17.24
CA PRO A 130 1.40 3.51 16.99
C PRO A 130 2.09 4.16 15.78
N LEU A 131 1.36 5.03 15.08
CA LEU A 131 1.93 5.97 14.12
C LEU A 131 2.74 7.05 14.86
N ASP A 132 3.77 7.57 14.19
CA ASP A 132 4.44 8.78 14.63
C ASP A 132 3.48 9.98 14.46
N PRO A 133 3.45 10.96 15.40
CA PRO A 133 2.59 12.14 15.28
C PRO A 133 2.77 12.93 13.97
N SER A 134 3.98 12.95 13.40
CA SER A 134 4.26 13.64 12.13
C SER A 134 3.64 12.91 10.94
N ASP A 135 3.66 11.58 10.94
CA ASP A 135 3.01 10.75 9.92
C ASP A 135 1.49 10.83 10.05
N LEU A 136 0.97 10.85 11.28
CA LEU A 136 -0.45 11.04 11.53
C LEU A 136 -0.95 12.38 10.97
N ALA A 137 -0.19 13.46 11.17
CA ALA A 137 -0.51 14.77 10.59
C ALA A 137 -0.47 14.77 9.05
N LEU A 138 0.40 13.95 8.43
CA LEU A 138 0.40 13.74 6.97
C LEU A 138 -0.88 13.03 6.52
N GLY A 139 -1.28 11.95 7.21
CA GLY A 139 -2.49 11.19 6.86
C GLY A 139 -3.77 12.01 6.96
N ARG A 140 -3.88 12.87 8.00
CA ARG A 140 -5.04 13.76 8.18
C ARG A 140 -5.15 14.83 7.10
N ARG A 141 -4.02 15.31 6.57
CA ARG A 141 -3.99 16.31 5.49
C ARG A 141 -4.56 15.79 4.17
N LEU A 142 -4.51 14.47 3.94
CA LEU A 142 -5.08 13.86 2.73
C LEU A 142 -6.58 14.16 2.54
N HIS A 143 -7.30 14.38 3.64
CA HIS A 143 -8.74 14.67 3.64
C HIS A 143 -9.06 16.16 3.78
N GLN A 144 -8.05 17.03 3.82
CA GLN A 144 -8.25 18.48 3.93
C GLN A 144 -8.38 19.09 2.54
N PRO A 145 -9.25 20.11 2.37
CA PRO A 145 -9.27 20.88 1.13
C PRO A 145 -7.92 21.56 0.91
N PRO A 146 -7.51 21.78 -0.36
CA PRO A 146 -6.27 22.48 -0.66
C PRO A 146 -6.26 23.86 0.00
N PRO A 147 -5.09 24.34 0.45
CA PRO A 147 -4.99 25.68 1.02
C PRO A 147 -5.46 26.71 -0.02
N PRO A 148 -6.11 27.81 0.42
CA PRO A 148 -6.51 28.87 -0.49
C PRO A 148 -5.26 29.41 -1.23
N PRO A 149 -5.42 29.87 -2.49
CA PRO A 149 -4.30 30.46 -3.23
C PRO A 149 -3.69 31.61 -2.43
N ALA A 150 -2.35 31.69 -2.45
CA ALA A 150 -1.64 32.80 -1.83
C ALA A 150 -2.11 34.14 -2.46
N PRO A 151 -2.19 35.22 -1.65
CA PRO A 151 -2.63 36.53 -2.12
C PRO A 151 -1.72 37.14 -3.19
#